data_AF-A0A9E2UUH0-F1
#
_entry.id   AF-A0A9E2UUH0-F1
#
_cell.length_a   1.000
_cell.length_b   1.000
_cell.length_c   1.000
_cell.angle_alpha   90.00
_cell.angle_beta   90.00
_cell.angle_gamma   90.00
#
_symmetry.space_group_name_H-M   'P 1'
#
loop_
_entity.id
_entity.type
_entity.pdbx_description
1 polymer ?
#
loop_
_entity_poly.entity_id
_entity_poly.type
_entity_poly.pdbx_seq_one_letter_code
_entity_poly.pdbx_strand_id
1 'polypeptide(L)'
;MKTALLRLGMAMAVWSGGVVFSQETAYRANSPTNACVFEAAKLFPSEIAARGGRIVDDPEATSSNKALEVTPYKMEAIYFGFAGKQPPVGECVLTFRIKVADLTVASPAFYLAAYDSDQRSFALNQRFLTPADFLKAKQYQEFSVRFIRKPNQTILAGIVWKGKDRNPSPVTVDTVTLARSEAPLGIGNVRADRLWYRRNAEAVLTATVCNHTDQPQQSDLSFELVSDLAAARVVSTVPVALQPHAIKEVSGKFDVGKTEWGMEVRAALMQSNRVVAAASDFITVADNPYKICHAYGGIFGVKDVAYARSYIVPRFREGYVPVVEYFSWSPGMWGNMAPKEEEWLSGQGNYRESQTGMRTFIDLCHQTGIAVVTYLITTFNGPKGFDWAREHPEWLGYDQRGRPQVWFDMEQLERQRDPHPTNDQWYGSFGGGAIWVANRDAIDAQAEELVKVSQMFGFDGIRWDGHPIITTTPTMPDAGIAPAAFDWQAHPITDIKDPDGLSAENIDRINRRILKAFPNYIFGYNWAPEYSGVVWPELMPKLWKSIVPDCYLLDEDLNTRGQEGTTDRTTLRA
;
A
#
# COMPACT_ATOMS: atom_id res chain seq x y z
N MET A 1 -33.47 10.62 40.62
CA MET A 1 -33.36 9.82 39.38
C MET A 1 -33.09 10.81 38.25
N LYS A 2 -31.89 11.20 37.77
CA LYS A 2 -30.57 10.58 37.62
C LYS A 2 -30.65 9.13 37.14
N THR A 3 -30.42 8.89 35.84
CA THR A 3 -29.37 7.99 35.29
C THR A 3 -29.43 7.92 33.75
N ALA A 4 -28.25 8.11 33.15
CA ALA A 4 -27.71 7.58 31.88
C ALA A 4 -28.40 7.82 30.53
N LEU A 5 -27.85 8.81 29.81
CA LEU A 5 -27.69 8.78 28.35
C LEU A 5 -26.19 8.63 28.07
N LEU A 6 -25.74 7.38 27.96
CA LEU A 6 -24.41 6.98 27.49
C LEU A 6 -24.68 6.06 26.30
N ARG A 7 -24.79 6.65 25.09
CA ARG A 7 -24.82 5.89 23.85
C ARG A 7 -23.38 5.75 23.36
N LEU A 8 -22.96 4.49 23.33
CA LEU A 8 -21.70 3.99 22.81
C LEU A 8 -21.46 4.46 21.36
N GLY A 9 -20.39 5.22 21.16
CA GLY A 9 -19.67 5.27 19.90
C GLY A 9 -18.55 4.23 19.93
N MET A 10 -18.86 2.98 19.63
CA MET A 10 -17.87 1.93 19.44
C MET A 10 -17.62 1.81 17.94
N ALA A 11 -16.73 2.66 17.42
CA ALA A 11 -16.15 2.46 16.10
C ALA A 11 -15.18 1.28 16.19
N MET A 12 -15.33 0.30 15.28
CA MET A 12 -14.38 -0.79 15.10
C MET A 12 -13.02 -0.24 14.72
N ALA A 13 -12.12 -0.11 15.71
CA ALA A 13 -10.70 0.08 15.49
C ALA A 13 -10.07 -1.29 15.25
N VAL A 14 -9.88 -1.64 13.98
CA VAL A 14 -9.06 -2.81 13.61
C VAL A 14 -7.59 -2.39 13.76
N TRP A 15 -6.93 -2.99 14.77
CA TRP A 15 -5.48 -3.15 14.95
C TRP A 15 -4.57 -1.93 14.66
N SER A 16 -4.44 -1.03 15.64
CA SER A 16 -3.15 -0.44 16.00
C SER A 16 -3.18 -0.10 17.49
N GLY A 17 -2.14 -0.49 18.24
CA GLY A 17 -2.05 -0.40 19.70
C GLY A 17 -1.87 1.02 20.25
N GLY A 18 -2.41 2.04 19.57
CA GLY A 18 -2.19 3.46 19.86
C GLY A 18 -2.73 3.93 21.21
N VAL A 19 -2.05 4.90 21.82
CA VAL A 19 -2.48 5.57 23.06
C VAL A 19 -2.85 7.01 22.77
N VAL A 20 -4.09 7.41 23.04
CA VAL A 20 -4.49 8.81 22.96
C VAL A 20 -4.48 9.41 24.35
N PHE A 21 -3.62 10.41 24.54
CA PHE A 21 -3.62 11.23 25.73
C PHE A 21 -4.35 12.55 25.46
N SER A 22 -5.34 12.88 26.29
CA SER A 22 -6.00 14.19 26.26
C SER A 22 -5.76 14.91 27.59
N GLN A 23 -5.23 16.13 27.55
CA GLN A 23 -5.28 17.01 28.73
C GLN A 23 -6.60 17.77 28.74
N GLU A 24 -7.41 17.57 29.80
CA GLU A 24 -8.51 18.47 30.14
C GLU A 24 -8.04 19.66 31.00
N THR A 25 -6.79 19.67 31.47
CA THR A 25 -6.29 20.67 32.42
C THR A 25 -5.96 22.00 31.74
N ALA A 26 -6.92 22.93 31.85
CA ALA A 26 -6.89 24.28 31.31
C ALA A 26 -5.66 25.09 31.76
N TYR A 27 -4.72 25.35 30.84
CA TYR A 27 -3.90 26.56 30.91
C TYR A 27 -4.77 27.74 30.43
N ARG A 28 -5.02 28.73 31.30
CA ARG A 28 -5.70 29.98 30.92
C ARG A 28 -4.72 30.85 30.11
N ALA A 29 -4.71 30.68 28.79
CA ALA A 29 -4.18 31.71 27.90
C ALA A 29 -5.20 32.87 27.88
N ASN A 30 -4.86 33.99 28.51
CA ASN A 30 -5.66 35.23 28.50
C ASN A 30 -5.50 36.02 27.18
N SER A 31 -5.30 35.35 26.04
CA SER A 31 -5.15 35.98 24.73
C SER A 31 -5.50 34.98 23.62
N PRO A 32 -6.13 35.41 22.51
CA PRO A 32 -6.32 34.60 21.30
C PRO A 32 -4.95 34.36 20.64
N THR A 33 -4.13 33.53 21.28
CA THR A 33 -2.81 33.19 20.78
C THR A 33 -2.97 32.24 19.59
N ASN A 34 -2.21 32.49 18.52
CA ASN A 34 -2.18 31.66 17.32
C ASN A 34 -1.56 30.26 17.56
N ALA A 35 -1.20 29.91 18.80
CA ALA A 35 -0.48 28.69 19.14
C ALA A 35 -1.00 28.04 20.43
N CYS A 36 -1.07 26.71 20.41
CA CYS A 36 -1.36 25.85 21.55
C CYS A 36 -0.13 25.00 21.84
N VAL A 37 0.48 25.16 23.00
CA VAL A 37 1.66 24.39 23.42
C VAL A 37 1.22 23.28 24.37
N PHE A 38 1.59 22.06 24.03
CA PHE A 38 1.43 20.88 24.88
C PHE A 38 2.77 20.52 25.50
N GLU A 39 2.86 20.50 26.82
CA GLU A 39 4.06 20.06 27.53
C GLU A 39 3.94 18.56 27.82
N ALA A 40 4.82 17.76 27.22
CA ALA A 40 4.70 16.30 27.28
C ALA A 40 4.82 15.77 28.73
N ALA A 41 5.57 16.47 29.59
CA ALA A 41 5.73 16.10 31.00
C ALA A 41 4.46 16.27 31.87
N LYS A 42 3.46 17.01 31.38
CA LYS A 42 2.18 17.20 32.11
C LYS A 42 1.16 16.09 31.85
N LEU A 43 1.55 15.03 31.14
CA LEU A 43 0.73 13.83 30.95
C LEU A 43 0.57 13.04 32.26
N PHE A 44 -0.52 12.27 32.40
CA PHE A 44 -0.79 11.46 33.59
C PHE A 44 0.22 10.31 33.72
N PRO A 45 1.06 10.26 34.78
CA PRO A 45 2.15 9.28 34.88
C PRO A 45 1.70 7.81 34.82
N SER A 46 0.50 7.48 35.29
CA SER A 46 -0.03 6.11 35.32
C SER A 46 -0.33 5.56 33.93
N GLU A 47 -0.86 6.39 33.03
CA GLU A 47 -1.20 5.98 31.66
C GLU A 47 0.06 5.82 30.79
N ILE A 48 1.04 6.69 31.02
CA ILE A 48 2.36 6.65 30.37
C ILE A 48 3.14 5.40 30.78
N ALA A 49 3.22 5.13 32.10
CA ALA A 49 4.00 4.03 32.64
C ALA A 49 3.45 2.65 32.23
N ALA A 50 2.12 2.50 32.17
CA ALA A 50 1.46 1.27 31.74
C ALA A 50 1.83 0.85 30.31
N ARG A 51 2.33 1.77 29.49
CA ARG A 51 2.63 1.55 28.07
C ARG A 51 4.10 1.82 27.71
N GLY A 52 4.99 1.90 28.70
CA GLY A 52 6.43 1.95 28.46
C GLY A 52 7.02 3.33 28.13
N GLY A 53 6.26 4.41 28.35
CA GLY A 53 6.84 5.74 28.50
C GLY A 53 7.23 6.01 29.95
N ARG A 54 8.02 7.05 30.20
CA ARG A 54 8.27 7.59 31.54
C ARG A 54 8.56 9.08 31.48
N ILE A 55 8.19 9.80 32.54
CA ILE A 55 8.66 11.18 32.72
C ILE A 55 10.08 11.13 33.28
N VAL A 56 11.00 11.83 32.62
CA VAL A 56 12.42 11.94 33.01
C VAL A 56 12.74 13.37 33.41
N ASP A 57 13.66 13.53 34.36
CA ASP A 57 14.26 14.83 34.63
C ASP A 57 15.27 15.14 33.52
N ASP A 58 15.10 16.30 32.89
CA ASP A 58 15.88 16.75 31.74
C ASP A 58 16.07 18.27 31.83
N PRO A 59 17.26 18.76 32.23
CA PRO A 59 17.51 20.19 32.44
C PRO A 59 17.44 21.02 31.16
N GLU A 60 17.39 20.39 29.98
CA GLU A 60 17.24 21.07 28.69
C GLU A 60 15.77 21.21 28.23
N ALA A 61 14.82 20.66 28.99
CA ALA A 61 13.38 20.75 28.73
C ALA A 61 12.82 22.12 29.13
N THR A 62 11.93 22.69 28.31
CA THR A 62 11.63 24.13 28.35
C THR A 62 10.73 24.60 29.50
N SER A 63 9.86 23.74 30.03
CA SER A 63 8.78 24.21 30.93
C SER A 63 8.80 23.64 32.35
N SER A 64 9.64 22.64 32.63
CA SER A 64 9.60 21.96 33.94
C SER A 64 10.86 21.18 34.33
N ASN A 65 11.95 21.30 33.55
CA ASN A 65 13.10 20.38 33.62
C ASN A 65 12.67 18.90 33.54
N LYS A 66 11.55 18.61 32.88
CA LYS A 66 11.00 17.27 32.70
C LYS A 66 10.55 17.08 31.27
N ALA A 67 10.68 15.86 30.79
CA ALA A 67 10.27 15.45 29.45
C ALA A 67 9.65 14.05 29.46
N LEU A 68 8.94 13.71 28.39
CA LEU A 68 8.43 12.35 28.17
C LEU A 68 9.48 11.54 27.40
N GLU A 69 10.07 10.54 28.03
CA GLU A 69 10.88 9.56 27.32
C GLU A 69 10.03 8.35 26.93
N VAL A 70 10.20 7.90 25.70
CA VAL A 70 9.42 6.81 25.11
C VAL A 70 10.36 5.75 24.57
N THR A 71 10.14 4.50 24.97
CA THR A 71 10.85 3.34 24.43
C THR A 71 9.94 2.58 23.45
N PRO A 72 10.29 2.53 22.15
CA PRO A 72 9.34 2.08 21.11
C PRO A 72 8.92 0.61 21.16
N TYR A 73 9.70 -0.27 21.79
CA TYR A 73 9.38 -1.71 21.88
C TYR A 73 8.02 -2.01 22.55
N LYS A 74 7.44 -1.06 23.30
CA LYS A 74 6.15 -1.23 24.00
C LYS A 74 4.99 -0.45 23.41
N MET A 75 5.24 0.44 22.44
CA MET A 75 4.21 1.30 21.84
C MET A 75 4.45 1.51 20.36
N GLU A 76 3.44 1.20 19.54
CA GLU A 76 3.44 1.52 18.11
C GLU A 76 3.27 3.03 17.86
N ALA A 77 2.53 3.72 18.73
CA ALA A 77 2.24 5.14 18.58
C ALA A 77 1.88 5.83 19.91
N ILE A 78 2.25 7.11 20.01
CA ILE A 78 1.77 8.05 21.04
C ILE A 78 1.03 9.18 20.36
N TYR A 79 -0.15 9.53 20.88
CA TYR A 79 -0.94 10.65 20.40
C TYR A 79 -1.18 11.69 21.49
N PHE A 80 -0.96 12.96 21.16
CA PHE A 80 -1.23 14.14 21.97
C PHE A 80 -2.49 14.84 21.44
N GLY A 81 -3.57 14.84 22.21
CA GLY A 81 -4.82 15.49 21.85
C GLY A 81 -4.90 16.93 22.35
N PHE A 82 -5.28 17.85 21.45
CA PHE A 82 -5.54 19.26 21.79
C PHE A 82 -7.03 19.45 22.11
N ALA A 83 -7.48 19.01 23.28
CA ALA A 83 -8.87 19.10 23.69
C ALA A 83 -9.30 20.57 23.95
N GLY A 84 -10.38 21.02 23.31
CA GLY A 84 -11.07 22.28 23.61
C GLY A 84 -10.35 23.60 23.23
N LYS A 85 -9.11 23.56 22.75
CA LYS A 85 -8.34 24.73 22.31
C LYS A 85 -7.48 24.36 21.11
N GLN A 86 -7.99 24.59 19.92
CA GLN A 86 -7.27 24.38 18.67
C GLN A 86 -7.10 25.72 17.96
N PRO A 87 -6.00 25.92 17.22
CA PRO A 87 -5.83 27.12 16.43
C PRO A 87 -7.00 27.28 15.43
N PRO A 88 -7.27 28.51 14.98
CA PRO A 88 -8.29 28.78 13.98
C PRO A 88 -8.14 27.90 12.72
N VAL A 89 -9.25 27.73 12.02
CA VAL A 89 -9.32 27.04 10.71
C VAL A 89 -8.28 27.65 9.73
N GLY A 90 -7.62 26.78 8.95
CA GLY A 90 -6.58 27.17 8.00
C GLY A 90 -5.33 26.28 8.06
N GLU A 91 -4.24 26.76 7.48
CA GLU A 91 -2.93 26.10 7.56
C GLU A 91 -2.40 26.15 9.00
N CYS A 92 -2.07 24.97 9.52
CA CYS A 92 -1.50 24.77 10.83
C CYS A 92 -0.10 24.14 10.70
N VAL A 93 0.76 24.48 11.65
CA VAL A 93 2.10 23.92 11.83
C VAL A 93 2.11 23.19 13.17
N LEU A 94 2.39 21.90 13.13
CA LEU A 94 2.57 21.06 14.29
C LEU A 94 4.07 20.81 14.48
N THR A 95 4.65 21.41 15.52
CA THR A 95 6.08 21.33 15.82
C THR A 95 6.33 20.45 17.04
N PHE A 96 7.21 19.47 16.89
CA PHE A 96 7.67 18.59 17.96
C PHE A 96 9.10 19.00 18.34
N ARG A 97 9.33 19.26 19.63
CA ARG A 97 10.68 19.44 20.19
C ARG A 97 11.13 18.14 20.82
N ILE A 98 12.02 17.43 20.13
CA ILE A 98 12.42 16.06 20.48
C ILE A 98 13.92 15.85 20.41
N LYS A 99 14.42 14.85 21.13
CA LYS A 99 15.79 14.33 20.99
C LYS A 99 15.79 12.81 21.05
N VAL A 100 16.85 12.22 20.53
CA VAL A 100 17.06 10.77 20.50
C VAL A 100 18.32 10.41 21.27
N ALA A 101 18.31 9.29 21.99
CA ALA A 101 19.41 8.92 22.88
C ALA A 101 20.68 8.51 22.13
N ASP A 102 20.51 7.87 20.98
CA ASP A 102 21.55 7.28 20.13
C ASP A 102 21.17 7.40 18.65
N LEU A 103 22.12 7.77 17.81
CA LEU A 103 21.99 7.87 16.34
C LEU A 103 22.64 6.69 15.60
N THR A 104 23.33 5.80 16.30
CA THR A 104 23.99 4.62 15.70
C THR A 104 23.04 3.46 15.48
N VAL A 105 21.87 3.50 16.12
CA VAL A 105 20.80 2.52 15.94
C VAL A 105 19.99 2.92 14.72
N ALA A 106 19.76 1.98 13.78
CA ALA A 106 18.95 2.21 12.57
C ALA A 106 17.55 2.77 12.89
N SER A 107 17.02 2.36 14.05
CA SER A 107 15.95 3.05 14.76
C SER A 107 16.50 4.08 15.76
N PRO A 108 16.19 5.37 15.55
CA PRO A 108 14.78 5.69 15.52
C PRO A 108 14.31 6.08 14.12
N ALA A 109 13.48 5.21 13.54
CA ALA A 109 12.65 5.46 12.39
C ALA A 109 11.21 5.66 12.87
N PHE A 110 10.70 6.89 12.83
CA PHE A 110 9.32 7.17 13.23
C PHE A 110 8.70 8.30 12.40
N TYR A 111 7.38 8.31 12.37
CA TYR A 111 6.58 9.37 11.78
C TYR A 111 6.17 10.35 12.87
N LEU A 112 6.36 11.63 12.58
CA LEU A 112 5.60 12.70 13.19
C LEU A 112 4.36 12.91 12.34
N ALA A 113 3.17 12.95 12.94
CA ALA A 113 1.94 13.03 12.16
C ALA A 113 0.90 13.92 12.82
N ALA A 114 0.09 14.56 12.00
CA ALA A 114 -1.14 15.22 12.43
C ALA A 114 -2.31 14.34 12.00
N TYR A 115 -3.22 14.00 12.90
CA TYR A 115 -4.39 13.18 12.63
C TYR A 115 -5.67 13.96 12.89
N ASP A 116 -6.71 13.57 12.17
CA ASP A 116 -8.08 13.82 12.62
C ASP A 116 -8.44 12.81 13.72
N SER A 117 -8.92 13.27 14.87
CA SER A 117 -9.32 12.38 15.96
C SER A 117 -10.43 11.41 15.57
N ASP A 118 -11.23 11.79 14.58
CA ASP A 118 -12.35 11.00 14.07
C ASP A 118 -11.89 10.00 13.00
N GLN A 119 -10.73 10.24 12.38
CA GLN A 119 -10.14 9.41 11.33
C GLN A 119 -8.68 9.05 11.65
N ARG A 120 -8.45 8.45 12.82
CA ARG A 120 -7.10 8.12 13.34
C ARG A 120 -6.26 7.23 12.42
N SER A 121 -6.89 6.57 11.46
CA SER A 121 -6.23 5.72 10.48
C SER A 121 -5.42 6.51 9.44
N PHE A 122 -5.72 7.80 9.25
CA PHE A 122 -5.12 8.64 8.21
C PHE A 122 -4.53 9.91 8.79
N ALA A 123 -3.22 10.07 8.61
CA ALA A 123 -2.57 11.32 8.94
C ALA A 123 -2.99 12.39 7.92
N LEU A 124 -3.45 13.54 8.41
CA LEU A 124 -3.65 14.74 7.59
C LEU A 124 -2.36 15.17 6.90
N ASN A 125 -1.23 14.98 7.58
CA ASN A 125 0.11 14.98 7.01
C ASN A 125 1.07 14.29 7.98
N GLN A 126 2.22 13.82 7.48
CA GLN A 126 3.26 13.20 8.28
C GLN A 126 4.67 13.50 7.77
N ARG A 127 5.65 13.38 8.66
CA ARG A 127 7.07 13.49 8.36
C ARG A 127 7.79 12.27 8.93
N PHE A 128 8.43 11.51 8.06
CA PHE A 128 9.32 10.42 8.47
C PHE A 128 10.65 11.00 8.93
N LEU A 129 11.13 10.54 10.09
CA LEU A 129 12.44 10.89 10.63
C LEU A 129 13.28 9.63 10.79
N THR A 130 14.55 9.76 10.44
CA THR A 130 15.62 8.77 10.57
C THR A 130 16.76 9.34 11.41
N PRO A 131 17.75 8.54 11.84
CA PRO A 131 18.94 9.07 12.51
C PRO A 131 19.64 10.20 11.74
N ALA A 132 19.61 10.18 10.41
CA ALA A 132 20.25 11.18 9.56
C ALA A 132 19.58 12.57 9.63
N ASP A 133 18.33 12.65 10.07
CA ASP A 133 17.60 13.91 10.25
C ASP A 133 18.03 14.68 11.51
N PHE A 134 18.73 14.03 12.44
CA PHE A 134 19.19 14.63 13.68
C PHE A 134 20.63 15.09 13.56
N LEU A 135 20.88 16.35 13.88
CA LEU A 135 22.23 16.92 13.92
C LEU A 135 23.12 16.24 14.96
N LYS A 136 22.58 15.96 16.16
CA LYS A 136 23.29 15.31 17.28
C LYS A 136 22.36 14.49 18.15
N ALA A 137 22.89 13.38 18.68
CA ALA A 137 22.24 12.62 19.74
C ALA A 137 22.12 13.47 21.02
N LYS A 138 21.08 13.21 21.82
CA LYS A 138 20.82 13.83 23.12
C LYS A 138 20.67 15.36 23.10
N GLN A 139 20.43 15.96 21.93
CA GLN A 139 20.16 17.39 21.78
C GLN A 139 18.76 17.60 21.19
N TYR A 140 17.97 18.47 21.83
CA TYR A 140 16.66 18.83 21.33
C TYR A 140 16.73 19.53 19.97
N GLN A 141 15.86 19.09 19.08
CA GLN A 141 15.66 19.63 17.75
C GLN A 141 14.16 19.75 17.47
N GLU A 142 13.81 20.71 16.62
CA GLU A 142 12.43 20.97 16.25
C GLU A 142 12.13 20.41 14.87
N PHE A 143 11.03 19.66 14.78
CA PHE A 143 10.54 19.10 13.54
C PHE A 143 9.07 19.44 13.39
N SER A 144 8.70 19.93 12.21
CA SER A 144 7.34 20.39 11.95
C SER A 144 6.65 19.59 10.86
N VAL A 145 5.32 19.48 11.02
CA VAL A 145 4.36 18.94 10.05
C VAL A 145 3.35 20.03 9.73
N ARG A 146 3.12 20.33 8.45
CA ARG A 146 2.15 21.34 7.99
C ARG A 146 0.89 20.67 7.46
N PHE A 147 -0.29 21.17 7.77
CA PHE A 147 -1.55 20.61 7.28
C PHE A 147 -2.67 21.66 7.28
N ILE A 148 -3.74 21.42 6.53
CA ILE A 148 -4.93 22.30 6.55
C ILE A 148 -5.95 21.72 7.52
N ARG A 149 -6.26 22.48 8.58
CA ARG A 149 -7.33 22.14 9.53
C ARG A 149 -8.67 22.61 9.01
N LYS A 150 -9.62 21.69 8.84
CA LYS A 150 -11.01 21.98 8.44
C LYS A 150 -11.87 22.43 9.63
N PRO A 151 -13.02 23.10 9.41
CA PRO A 151 -13.99 23.38 10.47
C PRO A 151 -14.40 22.11 11.23
N ASN A 152 -14.56 22.22 12.54
CA ASN A 152 -14.94 21.11 13.47
C ASN A 152 -13.94 19.95 13.55
N GLN A 153 -12.82 20.01 12.84
CA GLN A 153 -11.80 18.98 12.90
C GLN A 153 -11.04 19.06 14.22
N THR A 154 -10.88 17.93 14.90
CA THR A 154 -10.09 17.82 16.12
C THR A 154 -8.75 17.18 15.81
N ILE A 155 -7.67 17.92 16.06
CA ILE A 155 -6.31 17.46 15.77
C ILE A 155 -5.73 16.61 16.91
N LEU A 156 -5.12 15.48 16.53
CA LEU A 156 -4.17 14.73 17.36
C LEU A 156 -2.77 14.83 16.74
N ALA A 157 -1.75 15.05 17.57
CA ALA A 157 -0.36 14.94 17.15
C ALA A 157 0.17 13.55 17.48
N GLY A 158 0.71 12.82 16.51
CA GLY A 158 1.23 11.48 16.70
C GLY A 158 2.74 11.40 16.54
N ILE A 159 3.37 10.55 17.36
CA ILE A 159 4.68 9.96 17.09
C ILE A 159 4.44 8.46 16.89
N VAL A 160 4.75 7.94 15.70
CA VAL A 160 4.44 6.56 15.30
C VAL A 160 5.70 5.84 14.85
N TRP A 161 6.08 4.77 15.54
CA TRP A 161 7.31 4.06 15.24
C TRP A 161 7.13 3.06 14.10
N LYS A 162 8.12 2.98 13.22
CA LYS A 162 8.15 2.03 12.11
C LYS A 162 9.28 1.03 12.34
N GLY A 163 8.95 -0.23 12.56
CA GLY A 163 9.93 -1.32 12.56
C GLY A 163 9.70 -2.37 13.64
N LYS A 164 10.26 -3.56 13.40
CA LYS A 164 10.33 -4.66 14.37
C LYS A 164 11.65 -4.68 15.14
N ASP A 165 12.44 -3.60 15.07
CA ASP A 165 13.71 -3.52 15.77
C ASP A 165 13.48 -3.77 17.25
N ARG A 166 14.15 -4.81 17.77
CA ARG A 166 14.00 -5.22 19.16
C ARG A 166 14.65 -4.24 20.14
N ASN A 167 15.40 -3.24 19.64
CA ASN A 167 16.11 -2.29 20.49
C ASN A 167 16.19 -0.87 19.88
N PRO A 168 15.05 -0.18 19.70
CA PRO A 168 15.03 1.15 19.12
C PRO A 168 15.52 2.21 20.11
N SER A 169 16.22 3.24 19.61
CA SER A 169 16.68 4.38 20.41
C SER A 169 15.50 5.10 21.07
N PRO A 170 15.54 5.32 22.41
CA PRO A 170 14.51 6.10 23.08
C PRO A 170 14.38 7.51 22.51
N VAL A 171 13.13 7.97 22.41
CA VAL A 171 12.79 9.33 21.97
C VAL A 171 12.33 10.12 23.19
N THR A 172 12.95 11.26 23.45
CA THR A 172 12.54 12.20 24.49
C THR A 172 11.80 13.37 23.85
N VAL A 173 10.56 13.61 24.30
CA VAL A 173 9.67 14.67 23.84
C VAL A 173 9.54 15.73 24.94
N ASP A 174 9.90 16.96 24.63
CA ASP A 174 9.71 18.10 25.53
C ASP A 174 8.33 18.72 25.33
N THR A 175 8.12 19.28 24.14
CA THR A 175 6.89 19.99 23.79
C THR A 175 6.36 19.60 22.42
N VAL A 176 5.05 19.73 22.27
CA VAL A 176 4.34 19.63 21.00
C VAL A 176 3.51 20.89 20.83
N THR A 177 3.84 21.71 19.85
CA THR A 177 3.21 23.00 19.60
C THR A 177 2.37 22.92 18.34
N LEU A 178 1.09 23.24 18.46
CA LEU A 178 0.18 23.39 17.33
C LEU A 178 -0.13 24.87 17.13
N ALA A 179 0.37 25.45 16.05
CA ALA A 179 0.18 26.86 15.72
C ALA A 179 -0.48 27.05 14.35
N ARG A 180 -1.20 28.16 14.18
CA ARG A 180 -1.64 28.63 12.86
C ARG A 180 -0.44 29.24 12.12
N SER A 181 -0.38 29.05 10.81
CA SER A 181 0.57 29.75 9.95
C SER A 181 0.36 31.26 10.05
N GLU A 182 1.46 32.02 10.16
CA GLU A 182 1.43 33.50 10.17
C GLU A 182 1.36 34.10 8.77
N ALA A 183 1.61 33.29 7.72
CA ALA A 183 1.51 33.74 6.35
C ALA A 183 0.07 34.19 6.02
N PRO A 184 -0.15 35.30 5.28
CA PRO A 184 -1.50 35.76 4.94
C PRO A 184 -2.32 34.73 4.13
N LEU A 185 -1.63 33.97 3.28
CA LEU A 185 -2.20 32.91 2.46
C LEU A 185 -1.49 31.60 2.79
N GLY A 186 -2.23 30.50 2.75
CA GLY A 186 -1.71 29.15 2.89
C GLY A 186 -2.11 28.28 1.70
N ILE A 187 -1.28 27.29 1.42
CA ILE A 187 -1.60 26.20 0.50
C ILE A 187 -1.24 24.89 1.16
N GLY A 188 -2.11 23.89 1.00
CA GLY A 188 -1.88 22.53 1.47
C GLY A 188 -2.61 21.53 0.60
N ASN A 189 -2.41 20.25 0.90
CA ASN A 189 -2.96 19.10 0.17
C ASN A 189 -2.99 19.33 -1.36
N VAL A 190 -1.80 19.43 -1.96
CA VAL A 190 -1.66 19.36 -3.41
C VAL A 190 -1.81 17.90 -3.78
N ARG A 191 -2.65 17.59 -4.75
CA ARG A 191 -2.91 16.23 -5.14
C ARG A 191 -3.36 16.15 -6.59
N ALA A 192 -2.73 15.27 -7.34
CA ALA A 192 -3.21 14.88 -8.66
C ALA A 192 -4.43 13.94 -8.53
N ASP A 193 -5.33 13.85 -9.50
CA ASP A 193 -6.45 12.91 -9.42
C ASP A 193 -5.97 11.45 -9.40
N ARG A 194 -4.83 11.16 -10.02
CA ARG A 194 -4.22 9.82 -10.11
C ARG A 194 -2.75 9.83 -9.67
N LEU A 195 -2.24 8.70 -9.21
CA LEU A 195 -0.81 8.50 -8.91
C LEU A 195 0.01 8.18 -10.14
N TRP A 196 -0.58 7.38 -11.04
CA TRP A 196 0.01 6.95 -12.28
C TRP A 196 -0.81 7.43 -13.48
N TYR A 197 -0.09 7.89 -14.51
CA TYR A 197 -0.63 8.28 -15.80
C TYR A 197 0.12 7.59 -16.94
N ARG A 198 -0.58 7.30 -18.03
CA ARG A 198 0.06 7.02 -19.32
C ARG A 198 0.56 8.31 -19.95
N ARG A 199 1.47 8.21 -20.92
CA ARG A 199 1.97 9.38 -21.65
C ARG A 199 0.83 10.11 -22.33
N ASN A 200 0.88 11.44 -22.29
CA ASN A 200 -0.10 12.37 -22.85
C ASN A 200 -1.53 12.21 -22.29
N ALA A 201 -1.69 11.60 -21.11
CA ALA A 201 -2.97 11.56 -20.43
C ALA A 201 -3.33 12.96 -19.90
N GLU A 202 -4.62 13.28 -19.94
CA GLU A 202 -5.15 14.40 -19.17
C GLU A 202 -5.13 14.07 -17.68
N ALA A 203 -4.84 15.10 -16.89
CA ALA A 203 -4.73 15.03 -15.45
C ALA A 203 -5.35 16.26 -14.80
N VAL A 204 -5.73 16.12 -13.53
CA VAL A 204 -6.27 17.21 -12.71
C VAL A 204 -5.42 17.35 -11.46
N LEU A 205 -4.85 18.53 -11.24
CA LEU A 205 -4.26 18.89 -9.96
C LEU A 205 -5.28 19.65 -9.14
N THR A 206 -5.39 19.31 -7.87
CA THR A 206 -6.19 20.04 -6.89
C THR A 206 -5.29 20.49 -5.75
N ALA A 207 -5.47 21.72 -5.29
CA ALA A 207 -4.83 22.22 -4.07
C ALA A 207 -5.90 22.81 -3.15
N THR A 208 -5.72 22.60 -1.85
CA THR A 208 -6.49 23.32 -0.83
C THR A 208 -5.76 24.63 -0.51
N VAL A 209 -6.41 25.77 -0.76
CA VAL A 209 -5.89 27.11 -0.49
C VAL A 209 -6.69 27.76 0.63
N CYS A 210 -6.04 28.62 1.41
CA CYS A 210 -6.69 29.29 2.53
C CYS A 210 -6.20 30.73 2.74
N ASN A 211 -7.11 31.58 3.22
CA ASN A 211 -6.82 32.95 3.64
C ASN A 211 -6.76 33.00 5.16
N HIS A 212 -5.66 33.50 5.72
CA HIS A 212 -5.50 33.60 7.17
C HIS A 212 -5.90 34.96 7.76
N THR A 213 -6.15 35.95 6.91
CA THR A 213 -6.40 37.34 7.31
C THR A 213 -7.89 37.66 7.48
N ASP A 214 -8.16 38.76 8.19
CA ASP A 214 -9.50 39.35 8.31
C ASP A 214 -9.95 40.13 7.06
N GLN A 215 -9.12 40.15 6.01
CA GLN A 215 -9.37 40.88 4.76
C GLN A 215 -9.46 39.92 3.57
N PRO A 216 -10.24 40.23 2.53
CA PRO A 216 -10.22 39.46 1.29
C PRO A 216 -8.82 39.44 0.67
N GLN A 217 -8.43 38.29 0.12
CA GLN A 217 -7.15 38.11 -0.57
C GLN A 217 -7.38 37.73 -2.03
N GLN A 218 -6.50 38.20 -2.90
CA GLN A 218 -6.43 37.82 -4.31
C GLN A 218 -5.02 37.31 -4.63
N SER A 219 -4.94 36.24 -5.42
CA SER A 219 -3.70 35.60 -5.84
C SER A 219 -3.95 34.76 -7.09
N ASP A 220 -2.89 34.39 -7.80
CA ASP A 220 -2.97 33.35 -8.83
C ASP A 220 -2.42 32.04 -8.27
N LEU A 221 -3.12 30.93 -8.48
CA LEU A 221 -2.62 29.59 -8.20
C LEU A 221 -1.96 29.04 -9.46
N SER A 222 -0.63 28.93 -9.44
CA SER A 222 0.16 28.30 -10.50
C SER A 222 0.38 26.83 -10.17
N PHE A 223 0.10 25.94 -11.11
CA PHE A 223 0.51 24.55 -11.08
C PHE A 223 1.67 24.33 -12.04
N GLU A 224 2.72 23.67 -11.57
CA GLU A 224 3.92 23.35 -12.32
C GLU A 224 4.21 21.85 -12.25
N LEU A 225 4.66 21.30 -13.36
CA LEU A 225 5.19 19.95 -13.44
C LEU A 225 6.71 20.04 -13.50
N VAL A 226 7.38 19.39 -12.55
CA VAL A 226 8.83 19.33 -12.45
C VAL A 226 9.30 17.91 -12.73
N SER A 227 10.21 17.80 -13.68
CA SER A 227 10.79 16.57 -14.19
C SER A 227 12.32 16.66 -14.22
N ASP A 228 12.99 15.51 -14.35
CA ASP A 228 14.44 15.39 -14.29
C ASP A 228 15.00 16.07 -13.01
N LEU A 229 16.15 16.75 -13.11
CA LEU A 229 16.76 17.44 -11.98
C LEU A 229 16.14 18.82 -11.70
N ALA A 230 15.57 19.49 -12.71
CA ALA A 230 15.08 20.86 -12.56
C ALA A 230 14.14 21.34 -13.68
N ALA A 231 13.76 20.48 -14.64
CA ALA A 231 12.95 20.90 -15.77
C ALA A 231 11.51 21.16 -15.31
N ALA A 232 11.14 22.43 -15.16
CA ALA A 232 9.84 22.86 -14.70
C ALA A 232 9.02 23.48 -15.84
N ARG A 233 7.72 23.16 -15.90
CA ARG A 233 6.77 23.74 -16.84
C ARG A 233 5.50 24.13 -16.08
N VAL A 234 5.07 25.38 -16.23
CA VAL A 234 3.72 25.80 -15.79
C VAL A 234 2.69 25.08 -16.64
N VAL A 235 1.81 24.32 -15.99
CA VAL A 235 0.79 23.51 -16.65
C VAL A 235 -0.61 24.10 -16.53
N SER A 236 -0.86 24.93 -15.51
CA SER A 236 -2.13 25.64 -15.33
C SER A 236 -1.92 26.86 -14.43
N THR A 237 -2.68 27.92 -14.65
CA THR A 237 -2.76 29.07 -13.74
C THR A 237 -4.22 29.46 -13.54
N VAL A 238 -4.66 29.55 -12.29
CA VAL A 238 -6.06 29.80 -11.93
C VAL A 238 -6.15 31.01 -11.01
N PRO A 239 -6.91 32.06 -11.35
CA PRO A 239 -7.11 33.18 -10.45
C PRO A 239 -7.94 32.76 -9.23
N VAL A 240 -7.50 33.17 -8.05
CA VAL A 240 -8.08 32.81 -6.77
C VAL A 240 -8.44 34.06 -5.98
N ALA A 241 -9.72 34.19 -5.62
CA ALA A 241 -10.21 35.16 -4.67
C ALA A 241 -10.74 34.44 -3.43
N LEU A 242 -10.23 34.80 -2.25
CA LEU A 242 -10.60 34.19 -0.97
C LEU A 242 -11.16 35.24 -0.02
N GLN A 243 -12.34 34.97 0.51
CA GLN A 243 -12.91 35.75 1.61
C GLN A 243 -12.06 35.57 2.88
N PRO A 244 -12.18 36.47 3.87
CA PRO A 244 -11.52 36.30 5.17
C PRO A 244 -11.74 34.90 5.74
N HIS A 245 -10.66 34.26 6.21
CA HIS A 245 -10.68 32.90 6.80
C HIS A 245 -11.23 31.77 5.89
N ALA A 246 -11.42 32.02 4.60
CA ALA A 246 -11.93 31.01 3.69
C ALA A 246 -10.91 29.90 3.42
N ILE A 247 -11.40 28.67 3.32
CA ILE A 247 -10.69 27.53 2.74
C ILE A 247 -11.41 27.15 1.45
N LYS A 248 -10.67 26.91 0.37
CA LYS A 248 -11.23 26.53 -0.92
C LYS A 248 -10.36 25.48 -1.58
N GLU A 249 -10.97 24.51 -2.24
CA GLU A 249 -10.27 23.63 -3.19
C GLU A 249 -10.30 24.27 -4.57
N VAL A 250 -9.14 24.30 -5.22
CA VAL A 250 -8.96 24.87 -6.56
C VAL A 250 -8.24 23.84 -7.41
N SER A 251 -8.77 23.59 -8.60
CA SER A 251 -8.23 22.58 -9.51
C SER A 251 -7.80 23.19 -10.84
N GLY A 252 -6.74 22.62 -11.43
CA GLY A 252 -6.25 22.91 -12.76
C GLY A 252 -6.16 21.62 -13.58
N LYS A 253 -6.59 21.68 -14.85
CA LYS A 253 -6.44 20.58 -15.80
C LYS A 253 -5.15 20.75 -16.58
N PHE A 254 -4.47 19.64 -16.89
CA PHE A 254 -3.25 19.65 -17.68
C PHE A 254 -3.03 18.33 -18.42
N ASP A 255 -2.11 18.37 -19.37
CA ASP A 255 -1.55 17.19 -20.04
C ASP A 255 -0.19 16.86 -19.42
N VAL A 256 0.00 15.61 -18.98
CA VAL A 256 1.24 15.13 -18.35
C VAL A 256 2.44 15.11 -19.31
N GLY A 257 2.18 15.04 -20.62
CA GLY A 257 3.16 15.02 -21.68
C GLY A 257 3.79 13.65 -21.93
N LYS A 258 4.86 13.65 -22.73
CA LYS A 258 5.53 12.44 -23.22
C LYS A 258 6.66 11.91 -22.32
N THR A 259 7.12 12.73 -21.37
CA THR A 259 8.23 12.36 -20.48
C THR A 259 7.74 11.29 -19.51
N GLU A 260 8.48 10.20 -19.37
CA GLU A 260 8.18 9.15 -18.39
C GLU A 260 8.88 9.42 -17.06
N TRP A 261 8.64 8.55 -16.08
CA TRP A 261 9.20 8.52 -14.72
C TRP A 261 8.45 9.36 -13.68
N GLY A 262 9.04 9.45 -12.49
CA GLY A 262 8.51 10.24 -11.38
C GLY A 262 8.59 11.73 -11.67
N MET A 263 7.53 12.45 -11.33
CA MET A 263 7.43 13.90 -11.48
C MET A 263 6.92 14.52 -10.19
N GLU A 264 7.43 15.69 -9.85
CA GLU A 264 6.87 16.51 -8.80
C GLU A 264 5.82 17.45 -9.41
N VAL A 265 4.63 17.49 -8.81
CA VAL A 265 3.59 18.45 -9.13
C VAL A 265 3.60 19.54 -8.06
N ARG A 266 4.02 20.74 -8.43
CA ARG A 266 4.09 21.90 -7.53
C ARG A 266 2.86 22.76 -7.72
N ALA A 267 2.33 23.27 -6.62
CA ALA A 267 1.33 24.32 -6.63
C ALA A 267 1.87 25.52 -5.83
N ALA A 268 1.74 26.72 -6.38
CA ALA A 268 2.24 27.95 -5.79
C ALA A 268 1.18 29.05 -5.87
N LEU A 269 0.90 29.70 -4.75
CA LEU A 269 0.14 30.95 -4.72
C LEU A 269 1.07 32.10 -5.04
N MET A 270 0.70 32.89 -6.04
CA MET A 270 1.45 34.01 -6.58
C MET A 270 0.74 35.33 -6.26
N GLN A 271 1.46 36.27 -5.68
CA GLN A 271 1.02 37.67 -5.52
C GLN A 271 2.12 38.58 -6.03
N SER A 272 1.79 39.49 -6.96
CA SER A 272 2.75 40.43 -7.56
C SER A 272 4.04 39.73 -8.07
N ASN A 273 3.87 38.60 -8.77
CA ASN A 273 4.94 37.75 -9.29
C ASN A 273 5.89 37.14 -8.23
N ARG A 274 5.44 37.04 -6.97
CA ARG A 274 6.19 36.35 -5.90
C ARG A 274 5.38 35.18 -5.37
N VAL A 275 6.07 34.05 -5.15
CA VAL A 275 5.51 32.91 -4.43
C VAL A 275 5.30 33.30 -2.98
N VAL A 276 4.06 33.24 -2.49
CA VAL A 276 3.72 33.53 -1.09
C VAL A 276 3.45 32.26 -0.27
N ALA A 277 3.06 31.18 -0.94
CA ALA A 277 2.94 29.86 -0.37
C ALA A 277 3.10 28.81 -1.48
N ALA A 278 3.71 27.66 -1.17
CA ALA A 278 3.85 26.56 -2.11
C ALA A 278 3.74 25.20 -1.40
N ALA A 279 3.27 24.21 -2.13
CA ALA A 279 3.23 22.81 -1.72
C ALA A 279 3.40 21.92 -2.96
N SER A 280 3.71 20.65 -2.75
CA SER A 280 3.85 19.70 -3.84
C SER A 280 3.39 18.30 -3.48
N ASP A 281 3.21 17.50 -4.52
CA ASP A 281 2.94 16.06 -4.48
C ASP A 281 3.75 15.40 -5.60
N PHE A 282 3.71 14.07 -5.68
CA PHE A 282 4.41 13.30 -6.70
C PHE A 282 3.43 12.45 -7.50
N ILE A 283 3.72 12.35 -8.80
CA ILE A 283 3.04 11.45 -9.72
C ILE A 283 4.07 10.67 -10.50
N THR A 284 3.60 9.68 -11.24
CA THR A 284 4.43 8.86 -12.12
C THR A 284 3.81 8.76 -13.50
N VAL A 285 4.64 8.81 -14.54
CA VAL A 285 4.20 8.68 -15.92
C VAL A 285 4.90 7.48 -16.55
N ALA A 286 4.14 6.50 -17.02
CA ALA A 286 4.66 5.34 -17.75
C ALA A 286 3.53 4.68 -18.53
N ASP A 287 3.81 4.08 -19.68
CA ASP A 287 2.78 3.27 -20.35
C ASP A 287 2.55 1.91 -19.66
N ASN A 288 3.58 1.43 -18.94
CA ASN A 288 3.55 0.24 -18.09
C ASN A 288 3.95 0.62 -16.65
N PRO A 289 3.04 0.53 -15.67
CA PRO A 289 3.31 0.94 -14.29
C PRO A 289 4.35 0.07 -13.59
N TYR A 290 4.69 -1.11 -14.11
CA TYR A 290 5.80 -1.89 -13.56
C TYR A 290 7.17 -1.22 -13.70
N LYS A 291 7.36 -0.34 -14.70
CA LYS A 291 8.62 0.42 -14.89
C LYS A 291 8.91 1.39 -13.75
N ILE A 292 7.89 1.78 -13.01
CA ILE A 292 7.89 2.82 -11.97
C ILE A 292 7.41 2.27 -10.62
N CYS A 293 7.34 0.93 -10.52
CA CYS A 293 6.81 0.21 -9.36
C CYS A 293 7.83 0.20 -8.20
N HIS A 294 7.99 1.35 -7.55
CA HIS A 294 8.83 1.52 -6.37
C HIS A 294 8.23 0.89 -5.10
N ALA A 295 6.92 0.60 -5.11
CA ALA A 295 6.22 -0.12 -4.07
C ALA A 295 5.19 -1.07 -4.71
N TYR A 296 5.05 -2.28 -4.17
CA TYR A 296 4.11 -3.28 -4.66
C TYR A 296 3.15 -3.65 -3.54
N GLY A 297 1.85 -3.45 -3.75
CA GLY A 297 0.82 -3.76 -2.77
C GLY A 297 0.27 -5.18 -2.97
N GLY A 298 -0.22 -5.80 -1.90
CA GLY A 298 -1.01 -7.02 -1.96
C GLY A 298 -2.32 -6.84 -1.18
N ILE A 299 -3.41 -7.39 -1.70
CA ILE A 299 -4.73 -7.38 -1.05
C ILE A 299 -5.48 -8.68 -1.33
N PHE A 300 -6.40 -9.04 -0.45
CA PHE A 300 -7.30 -10.19 -0.58
C PHE A 300 -8.51 -10.00 0.32
N GLY A 301 -9.59 -10.76 0.08
CA GLY A 301 -10.76 -10.81 0.95
C GLY A 301 -11.56 -9.50 1.05
N VAL A 302 -11.59 -8.70 -0.01
CA VAL A 302 -12.27 -7.40 0.00
C VAL A 302 -13.76 -7.57 -0.22
N LYS A 303 -14.49 -7.83 0.87
CA LYS A 303 -15.97 -7.88 0.84
C LYS A 303 -16.66 -6.57 1.22
N ASP A 304 -16.01 -5.75 2.07
CA ASP A 304 -16.61 -4.53 2.60
C ASP A 304 -16.20 -3.31 1.75
N VAL A 305 -17.17 -2.78 1.02
CA VAL A 305 -17.04 -1.55 0.22
C VAL A 305 -16.60 -0.35 1.06
N ALA A 306 -17.13 -0.22 2.28
CA ALA A 306 -16.77 0.89 3.16
C ALA A 306 -15.31 0.77 3.58
N TYR A 307 -14.84 -0.45 3.86
CA TYR A 307 -13.43 -0.71 4.18
C TYR A 307 -12.49 -0.41 3.00
N ALA A 308 -12.84 -0.84 1.78
CA ALA A 308 -12.09 -0.51 0.57
C ALA A 308 -11.95 1.00 0.36
N ARG A 309 -13.06 1.73 0.48
CA ARG A 309 -13.13 3.19 0.26
C ARG A 309 -12.45 4.00 1.34
N SER A 310 -12.73 3.67 2.60
CA SER A 310 -12.29 4.49 3.73
C SER A 310 -10.88 4.14 4.20
N TYR A 311 -10.38 2.94 3.90
CA TYR A 311 -9.12 2.47 4.45
C TYR A 311 -8.10 1.99 3.40
N ILE A 312 -8.42 0.94 2.66
CA ILE A 312 -7.42 0.22 1.84
C ILE A 312 -6.87 1.12 0.72
N VAL A 313 -7.74 1.66 -0.13
CA VAL A 313 -7.29 2.45 -1.30
C VAL A 313 -6.60 3.75 -0.89
N PRO A 314 -7.12 4.53 0.07
CA PRO A 314 -6.39 5.69 0.60
C PRO A 314 -4.97 5.35 1.09
N ARG A 315 -4.80 4.21 1.78
CA ARG A 315 -3.49 3.75 2.25
C ARG A 315 -2.53 3.42 1.12
N PHE A 316 -2.98 2.69 0.11
CA PHE A 316 -2.14 2.41 -1.07
C PHE A 316 -1.74 3.70 -1.77
N ARG A 317 -2.68 4.63 -1.86
CA ARG A 317 -2.41 5.93 -2.46
C ARG A 317 -1.38 6.74 -1.66
N GLU A 318 -1.52 6.84 -0.35
CA GLU A 318 -0.57 7.56 0.51
C GLU A 318 0.81 6.90 0.53
N GLY A 319 0.86 5.58 0.34
CA GLY A 319 2.10 4.83 0.14
C GLY A 319 2.68 4.94 -1.28
N TYR A 320 2.08 5.75 -2.15
CA TYR A 320 2.44 5.89 -3.57
C TYR A 320 2.48 4.56 -4.34
N VAL A 321 1.70 3.56 -3.92
CA VAL A 321 1.70 2.22 -4.55
C VAL A 321 1.05 2.30 -5.94
N PRO A 322 1.79 2.15 -7.05
CA PRO A 322 1.23 2.25 -8.41
C PRO A 322 0.61 0.94 -8.89
N VAL A 323 0.98 -0.20 -8.29
CA VAL A 323 0.46 -1.53 -8.63
C VAL A 323 0.08 -2.29 -7.37
N VAL A 324 -1.14 -2.83 -7.36
CA VAL A 324 -1.62 -3.72 -6.31
C VAL A 324 -1.97 -5.08 -6.92
N GLU A 325 -1.48 -6.13 -6.28
CA GLU A 325 -1.91 -7.48 -6.55
C GLU A 325 -3.15 -7.83 -5.76
N TYR A 326 -4.17 -8.33 -6.45
CA TYR A 326 -5.25 -9.04 -5.79
C TYR A 326 -4.84 -10.51 -5.66
N PHE A 327 -4.44 -10.91 -4.47
CA PHE A 327 -3.80 -12.19 -4.15
C PHE A 327 -4.83 -13.29 -3.91
N SER A 328 -4.60 -14.46 -4.54
CA SER A 328 -5.26 -15.74 -4.21
C SER A 328 -6.79 -15.62 -4.01
N TRP A 329 -7.46 -14.92 -4.91
CA TRP A 329 -8.88 -14.54 -4.79
C TRP A 329 -9.83 -15.47 -5.51
N SER A 330 -9.38 -16.14 -6.58
CA SER A 330 -10.31 -16.84 -7.47
C SER A 330 -10.84 -18.13 -6.84
N PRO A 331 -12.04 -18.60 -7.22
CA PRO A 331 -12.59 -19.85 -6.68
C PRO A 331 -11.77 -21.11 -7.03
N GLY A 332 -11.12 -21.13 -8.20
CA GLY A 332 -10.49 -22.33 -8.76
C GLY A 332 -9.01 -22.21 -9.19
N MET A 333 -8.44 -21.01 -9.24
CA MET A 333 -7.06 -20.64 -9.63
C MET A 333 -6.62 -20.98 -11.07
N TRP A 334 -7.13 -22.04 -11.69
CA TRP A 334 -6.90 -22.35 -13.11
C TRP A 334 -8.23 -22.33 -13.87
N GLY A 335 -9.04 -23.36 -13.67
CA GLY A 335 -10.43 -23.38 -14.16
C GLY A 335 -11.42 -22.71 -13.21
N ASN A 336 -12.61 -22.39 -13.71
CA ASN A 336 -13.72 -21.83 -12.92
C ASN A 336 -13.34 -20.58 -12.09
N MET A 337 -12.53 -19.69 -12.66
CA MET A 337 -12.05 -18.49 -11.97
C MET A 337 -13.11 -17.39 -11.89
N ALA A 338 -14.04 -17.36 -12.83
CA ALA A 338 -15.11 -16.36 -12.86
C ALA A 338 -16.33 -16.83 -12.02
N PRO A 339 -16.51 -16.34 -10.78
CA PRO A 339 -17.63 -16.75 -9.93
C PRO A 339 -18.96 -16.34 -10.54
N LYS A 340 -19.99 -17.14 -10.29
CA LYS A 340 -21.38 -16.81 -10.67
C LYS A 340 -22.14 -16.19 -9.50
N GLU A 341 -21.71 -16.54 -8.29
CA GLU A 341 -22.24 -16.13 -7.01
C GLU A 341 -21.68 -14.75 -6.61
N GLU A 342 -22.43 -13.99 -5.79
CA GLU A 342 -21.97 -12.68 -5.30
C GLU A 342 -20.79 -12.83 -4.34
N GLU A 343 -20.83 -13.83 -3.45
CA GLU A 343 -19.77 -14.12 -2.48
C GLU A 343 -19.26 -15.55 -2.67
N TRP A 344 -17.97 -15.76 -2.42
CA TRP A 344 -17.32 -17.07 -2.45
C TRP A 344 -16.12 -17.12 -1.51
N LEU A 345 -15.63 -18.33 -1.26
CA LEU A 345 -14.32 -18.56 -0.67
C LEU A 345 -13.29 -18.78 -1.76
N SER A 346 -12.15 -18.09 -1.69
CA SER A 346 -11.07 -18.29 -2.65
C SER A 346 -10.44 -19.68 -2.51
N GLY A 347 -10.06 -20.29 -3.63
CA GLY A 347 -9.68 -21.70 -3.65
C GLY A 347 -8.37 -22.01 -2.93
N GLN A 348 -7.37 -21.12 -3.03
CA GLN A 348 -6.06 -21.32 -2.43
C GLN A 348 -5.94 -20.67 -1.04
N GLY A 349 -6.48 -19.46 -0.87
CA GLY A 349 -6.31 -18.64 0.33
C GLY A 349 -7.49 -18.68 1.31
N ASN A 350 -8.62 -19.26 0.90
CA ASN A 350 -9.85 -19.33 1.68
C ASN A 350 -10.35 -17.95 2.14
N TYR A 351 -10.08 -16.92 1.33
CA TYR A 351 -10.52 -15.56 1.60
C TYR A 351 -11.98 -15.42 1.22
N ARG A 352 -12.75 -14.73 2.06
CA ARG A 352 -14.14 -14.37 1.73
C ARG A 352 -14.12 -13.20 0.77
N GLU A 353 -14.49 -13.47 -0.47
CA GLU A 353 -14.53 -12.50 -1.55
C GLU A 353 -15.97 -12.11 -1.90
N SER A 354 -16.13 -10.96 -2.55
CA SER A 354 -17.40 -10.48 -3.10
C SER A 354 -17.16 -9.84 -4.47
N GLN A 355 -18.08 -10.05 -5.42
CA GLN A 355 -17.97 -9.40 -6.73
C GLN A 355 -18.09 -7.89 -6.58
N THR A 356 -19.06 -7.44 -5.77
CA THR A 356 -19.29 -6.02 -5.48
C THR A 356 -18.10 -5.40 -4.77
N GLY A 357 -17.56 -6.05 -3.73
CA GLY A 357 -16.40 -5.58 -2.99
C GLY A 357 -15.16 -5.46 -3.87
N MET A 358 -14.87 -6.49 -4.67
CA MET A 358 -13.71 -6.53 -5.58
C MET A 358 -13.83 -5.50 -6.71
N ARG A 359 -14.98 -5.40 -7.40
CA ARG A 359 -15.21 -4.36 -8.42
C ARG A 359 -15.05 -2.97 -7.83
N THR A 360 -15.64 -2.73 -6.67
CA THR A 360 -15.54 -1.41 -6.02
C THR A 360 -14.11 -1.08 -5.65
N PHE A 361 -13.34 -2.06 -5.15
CA PHE A 361 -11.92 -1.88 -4.87
C PHE A 361 -11.13 -1.50 -6.13
N ILE A 362 -11.32 -2.25 -7.22
CA ILE A 362 -10.64 -2.02 -8.50
C ILE A 362 -11.03 -0.65 -9.07
N ASP A 363 -12.31 -0.30 -9.09
CA ASP A 363 -12.80 0.99 -9.56
C ASP A 363 -12.17 2.16 -8.78
N LEU A 364 -12.04 2.03 -7.46
CA LEU A 364 -11.40 3.02 -6.60
C LEU A 364 -9.89 3.13 -6.87
N CYS A 365 -9.22 2.00 -7.10
CA CYS A 365 -7.82 1.97 -7.53
C CYS A 365 -7.66 2.69 -8.88
N HIS A 366 -8.50 2.40 -9.88
CA HIS A 366 -8.46 3.07 -11.19
C HIS A 366 -8.70 4.57 -11.09
N GLN A 367 -9.69 5.00 -10.29
CA GLN A 367 -9.96 6.41 -10.02
C GLN A 367 -8.76 7.14 -9.41
N THR A 368 -7.89 6.41 -8.70
CA THR A 368 -6.73 6.97 -8.01
C THR A 368 -5.41 6.69 -8.72
N GLY A 369 -5.44 6.09 -9.91
CA GLY A 369 -4.24 5.78 -10.70
C GLY A 369 -3.41 4.65 -10.12
N ILE A 370 -4.07 3.59 -9.66
CA ILE A 370 -3.42 2.38 -9.16
C ILE A 370 -3.87 1.25 -10.07
N ALA A 371 -2.91 0.56 -10.70
CA ALA A 371 -3.21 -0.63 -11.48
C ALA A 371 -3.47 -1.81 -10.54
N VAL A 372 -4.45 -2.65 -10.88
CA VAL A 372 -4.76 -3.87 -10.13
C VAL A 372 -4.49 -5.08 -11.00
N VAL A 373 -3.60 -5.95 -10.54
CA VAL A 373 -3.26 -7.21 -11.24
C VAL A 373 -3.85 -8.40 -10.53
N THR A 374 -4.33 -9.38 -11.28
CA THR A 374 -4.79 -10.65 -10.72
C THR A 374 -3.58 -11.53 -10.38
N TYR A 375 -3.56 -12.11 -9.19
CA TYR A 375 -2.66 -13.22 -8.87
C TYR A 375 -3.11 -14.51 -9.58
N LEU A 376 -2.14 -15.30 -10.03
CA LEU A 376 -2.37 -16.63 -10.55
C LEU A 376 -1.23 -17.58 -10.17
N ILE A 377 -1.53 -18.87 -10.11
CA ILE A 377 -0.56 -19.96 -9.96
C ILE A 377 -0.86 -21.05 -10.98
N THR A 378 0.15 -21.83 -11.37
CA THR A 378 0.00 -22.97 -12.30
C THR A 378 -0.53 -24.22 -11.58
N THR A 379 -1.62 -24.04 -10.84
CA THR A 379 -2.34 -25.11 -10.13
C THR A 379 -3.83 -24.81 -10.14
N PHE A 380 -4.65 -25.84 -10.07
CA PHE A 380 -6.05 -25.68 -9.66
C PHE A 380 -6.15 -25.78 -8.14
N ASN A 381 -7.06 -25.04 -7.51
CA ASN A 381 -7.23 -25.02 -6.06
C ASN A 381 -8.69 -24.96 -5.63
N GLY A 382 -8.97 -25.40 -4.41
CA GLY A 382 -10.30 -25.33 -3.81
C GLY A 382 -11.38 -26.15 -4.52
N PRO A 383 -12.62 -26.16 -4.01
CA PRO A 383 -13.67 -27.05 -4.50
C PRO A 383 -13.99 -26.86 -5.98
N LYS A 384 -14.05 -25.61 -6.46
CA LYS A 384 -14.34 -25.29 -7.86
C LYS A 384 -13.21 -25.72 -8.80
N GLY A 385 -11.96 -25.65 -8.34
CA GLY A 385 -10.79 -26.17 -9.07
C GLY A 385 -10.80 -27.70 -9.13
N PHE A 386 -11.16 -28.39 -8.04
CA PHE A 386 -11.33 -29.85 -8.06
C PHE A 386 -12.50 -30.31 -8.92
N ASP A 387 -13.62 -29.58 -8.94
CA ASP A 387 -14.75 -29.88 -9.81
C ASP A 387 -14.34 -29.77 -11.28
N TRP A 388 -13.62 -28.70 -11.65
CA TRP A 388 -13.03 -28.54 -12.98
C TRP A 388 -12.04 -29.65 -13.34
N ALA A 389 -11.16 -30.02 -12.40
CA ALA A 389 -10.17 -31.08 -12.63
C ALA A 389 -10.83 -32.45 -12.89
N ARG A 390 -11.99 -32.73 -12.30
CA ARG A 390 -12.76 -33.95 -12.58
C ARG A 390 -13.40 -33.95 -13.96
N GLU A 391 -13.73 -32.77 -14.50
CA GLU A 391 -14.28 -32.61 -15.84
C GLU A 391 -13.20 -32.74 -16.93
N HIS A 392 -11.94 -32.49 -16.57
CA HIS A 392 -10.80 -32.46 -17.50
C HIS A 392 -9.58 -33.27 -17.00
N PRO A 393 -9.73 -34.58 -16.75
CA PRO A 393 -8.62 -35.42 -16.28
C PRO A 393 -7.43 -35.42 -17.27
N GLU A 394 -7.69 -35.29 -18.57
CA GLU A 394 -6.68 -35.24 -19.62
C GLU A 394 -5.79 -33.98 -19.61
N TRP A 395 -6.13 -33.00 -18.78
CA TRP A 395 -5.38 -31.75 -18.60
C TRP A 395 -4.51 -31.76 -17.33
N LEU A 396 -4.58 -32.81 -16.52
CA LEU A 396 -3.90 -32.87 -15.23
C LEU A 396 -2.53 -33.53 -15.32
N GLY A 397 -1.69 -33.23 -14.34
CA GLY A 397 -0.46 -33.95 -14.09
C GLY A 397 -0.65 -35.22 -13.28
N TYR A 398 0.13 -36.26 -13.59
CA TYR A 398 0.07 -37.56 -12.94
C TYR A 398 1.41 -37.99 -12.33
N ASP A 399 1.36 -38.81 -11.28
CA ASP A 399 2.51 -39.50 -10.72
C ASP A 399 2.82 -40.79 -11.51
N GLN A 400 3.97 -41.39 -11.24
CA GLN A 400 4.41 -42.66 -11.89
C GLN A 400 3.46 -43.85 -11.64
N ARG A 401 2.49 -43.72 -10.73
CA ARG A 401 1.48 -44.75 -10.43
C ARG A 401 0.17 -44.49 -11.17
N GLY A 402 0.14 -43.48 -12.05
CA GLY A 402 -1.06 -43.07 -12.79
C GLY A 402 -2.10 -42.37 -11.92
N ARG A 403 -1.71 -41.82 -10.77
CA ARG A 403 -2.62 -41.02 -9.92
C ARG A 403 -2.43 -39.53 -10.23
N PRO A 404 -3.50 -38.72 -10.29
CA PRO A 404 -3.36 -37.28 -10.39
C PRO A 404 -2.45 -36.75 -9.27
N GLN A 405 -1.54 -35.84 -9.59
CA GLN A 405 -0.70 -35.16 -8.62
C GLN A 405 -1.54 -34.08 -7.93
N VAL A 406 -2.19 -34.50 -6.86
CA VAL A 406 -3.08 -33.65 -6.07
C VAL A 406 -2.75 -33.79 -4.59
N TRP A 407 -2.97 -32.71 -3.85
CA TRP A 407 -2.96 -32.70 -2.40
C TRP A 407 -4.27 -32.06 -1.96
N PHE A 408 -4.93 -32.63 -0.95
CA PHE A 408 -6.15 -32.05 -0.39
C PHE A 408 -6.50 -32.65 0.96
N ASP A 409 -7.33 -31.91 1.69
CA ASP A 409 -8.09 -32.40 2.82
C ASP A 409 -9.58 -32.40 2.46
N MET A 410 -10.20 -33.59 2.42
CA MET A 410 -11.61 -33.72 2.02
C MET A 410 -12.57 -32.99 2.96
N GLU A 411 -12.33 -33.03 4.26
CA GLU A 411 -13.21 -32.37 5.23
C GLU A 411 -13.15 -30.86 5.02
N GLN A 412 -11.97 -30.33 4.72
CA GLN A 412 -11.79 -28.92 4.45
C GLN A 412 -12.33 -28.49 3.10
N LEU A 413 -12.16 -29.29 2.05
CA LEU A 413 -12.80 -29.02 0.76
C LEU A 413 -14.32 -28.97 0.88
N GLU A 414 -14.94 -29.89 1.63
CA GLU A 414 -16.39 -29.88 1.83
C GLU A 414 -16.84 -28.66 2.65
N ARG A 415 -16.06 -28.22 3.65
CA ARG A 415 -16.32 -26.96 4.36
C ARG A 415 -16.23 -25.73 3.46
N GLN A 416 -15.28 -25.70 2.53
CA GLN A 416 -15.10 -24.58 1.59
C GLN A 416 -16.23 -24.46 0.55
N ARG A 417 -17.09 -25.47 0.42
CA ARG A 417 -18.29 -25.37 -0.43
C ARG A 417 -19.34 -24.44 0.17
N ASP A 418 -19.30 -24.18 1.47
CA ASP A 418 -20.14 -23.19 2.13
C ASP A 418 -19.45 -21.81 2.11
N PRO A 419 -19.97 -20.81 1.38
CA PRO A 419 -19.38 -19.47 1.34
C PRO A 419 -19.51 -18.71 2.67
N HIS A 420 -20.33 -19.19 3.61
CA HIS A 420 -20.60 -18.55 4.90
C HIS A 420 -20.35 -19.50 6.08
N PRO A 421 -19.12 -20.02 6.25
CA PRO A 421 -18.83 -20.95 7.33
C PRO A 421 -19.11 -20.29 8.68
N THR A 422 -19.79 -21.01 9.57
CA THR A 422 -20.29 -20.52 10.86
C THR A 422 -19.20 -20.07 11.84
N ASN A 423 -17.94 -20.48 11.60
CA ASN A 423 -16.77 -20.04 12.35
C ASN A 423 -15.83 -19.27 11.41
N ASP A 424 -15.37 -18.09 11.83
CA ASP A 424 -14.33 -17.29 11.16
C ASP A 424 -12.91 -17.91 11.29
N GLN A 425 -12.82 -19.23 11.44
CA GLN A 425 -11.54 -19.91 11.51
C GLN A 425 -10.83 -19.76 10.17
N TRP A 426 -9.63 -19.18 10.21
CA TRP A 426 -8.70 -19.25 9.11
C TRP A 426 -8.25 -20.69 8.98
N TYR A 427 -8.88 -21.38 8.05
CA TYR A 427 -8.30 -22.56 7.48
C TYR A 427 -7.27 -22.00 6.46
N GLY A 428 -5.96 -22.27 6.60
CA GLY A 428 -4.89 -22.11 5.58
C GLY A 428 -5.08 -22.75 4.17
N SER A 429 -4.05 -23.35 3.56
CA SER A 429 -4.12 -23.89 2.19
C SER A 429 -4.39 -25.40 2.17
N PHE A 430 -5.42 -25.88 1.48
CA PHE A 430 -5.96 -27.25 1.68
C PHE A 430 -6.35 -28.02 0.44
N GLY A 431 -5.85 -27.57 -0.69
CA GLY A 431 -5.66 -28.50 -1.76
C GLY A 431 -5.51 -27.84 -3.09
N GLY A 432 -4.86 -28.59 -3.95
CA GLY A 432 -4.72 -28.29 -5.35
C GLY A 432 -4.07 -29.44 -6.08
N GLY A 433 -3.73 -29.18 -7.33
CA GLY A 433 -3.02 -30.17 -8.12
C GLY A 433 -2.31 -29.59 -9.32
N ALA A 434 -1.45 -30.42 -9.88
CA ALA A 434 -0.63 -30.07 -11.01
C ALA A 434 -1.45 -30.07 -12.31
N ILE A 435 -1.17 -29.08 -13.16
CA ILE A 435 -1.65 -29.02 -14.53
C ILE A 435 -0.60 -29.62 -15.46
N TRP A 436 -1.02 -30.40 -16.45
CA TRP A 436 -0.15 -30.81 -17.55
C TRP A 436 0.02 -29.64 -18.52
N VAL A 437 0.98 -28.76 -18.24
CA VAL A 437 1.22 -27.53 -19.02
C VAL A 437 1.65 -27.78 -20.47
N ALA A 438 1.99 -29.01 -20.85
CA ALA A 438 2.19 -29.38 -22.26
C ALA A 438 0.86 -29.64 -23.01
N ASN A 439 -0.28 -29.70 -22.31
CA ASN A 439 -1.60 -29.72 -22.92
C ASN A 439 -1.97 -28.32 -23.42
N ARG A 440 -2.01 -28.13 -24.73
CA ARG A 440 -2.35 -26.84 -25.35
C ARG A 440 -3.79 -26.39 -25.08
N ASP A 441 -4.73 -27.32 -24.96
CA ASP A 441 -6.13 -27.00 -24.68
C ASP A 441 -6.29 -26.48 -23.25
N ALA A 442 -5.51 -27.02 -22.30
CA ALA A 442 -5.47 -26.51 -20.93
C ALA A 442 -4.92 -25.07 -20.85
N ILE A 443 -3.89 -24.76 -21.65
CA ILE A 443 -3.30 -23.42 -21.77
C ILE A 443 -4.29 -22.43 -22.40
N ASP A 444 -4.97 -22.83 -23.47
CA ASP A 444 -5.99 -21.99 -24.12
C ASP A 444 -7.18 -21.74 -23.19
N ALA A 445 -7.66 -22.77 -22.48
CA ALA A 445 -8.71 -22.64 -21.48
C ALA A 445 -8.34 -21.63 -20.37
N GLN A 446 -7.08 -21.64 -19.92
CA GLN A 446 -6.60 -20.68 -18.94
C GLN A 446 -6.62 -19.25 -19.46
N ALA A 447 -6.18 -19.06 -20.71
CA ALA A 447 -6.21 -17.74 -21.34
C ALA A 447 -7.64 -17.19 -21.47
N GLU A 448 -8.62 -18.05 -21.75
CA GLU A 448 -10.04 -17.67 -21.78
C GLU A 448 -10.58 -17.27 -20.40
N GLU A 449 -10.28 -18.04 -19.35
CA GLU A 449 -10.67 -17.69 -17.98
C GLU A 449 -10.06 -16.34 -17.56
N LEU A 450 -8.79 -16.08 -17.91
CA LEU A 450 -8.14 -14.79 -17.66
C LEU A 450 -8.80 -13.62 -18.39
N VAL A 451 -9.17 -13.81 -19.66
CA VAL A 451 -9.92 -12.79 -20.40
C VAL A 451 -11.26 -12.52 -19.69
N LYS A 452 -11.98 -13.58 -19.34
CA LYS A 452 -13.30 -13.50 -18.70
C LYS A 452 -13.27 -12.79 -17.35
N VAL A 453 -12.33 -13.13 -16.46
CA VAL A 453 -12.23 -12.47 -15.15
C VAL A 453 -11.74 -11.03 -15.25
N SER A 454 -10.84 -10.74 -16.20
CA SER A 454 -10.39 -9.38 -16.46
C SER A 454 -11.54 -8.52 -17.00
N GLN A 455 -12.43 -9.07 -17.83
CA GLN A 455 -13.66 -8.40 -18.26
C GLN A 455 -14.64 -8.21 -17.08
N MET A 456 -14.75 -9.21 -16.21
CA MET A 456 -15.69 -9.22 -15.09
C MET A 456 -15.34 -8.20 -14.00
N PHE A 457 -14.05 -8.03 -13.73
CA PHE A 457 -13.56 -7.24 -12.58
C PHE A 457 -12.77 -5.99 -12.98
N GLY A 458 -12.24 -5.92 -14.20
CA GLY A 458 -11.43 -4.80 -14.65
C GLY A 458 -9.94 -4.90 -14.28
N PHE A 459 -9.38 -6.11 -14.18
CA PHE A 459 -7.94 -6.25 -13.94
C PHE A 459 -7.11 -5.63 -15.07
N ASP A 460 -6.05 -4.91 -14.69
CA ASP A 460 -5.09 -4.28 -15.61
C ASP A 460 -4.00 -5.25 -16.08
N GLY A 461 -3.83 -6.36 -15.36
CA GLY A 461 -2.73 -7.27 -15.60
C GLY A 461 -2.83 -8.55 -14.79
N ILE A 462 -1.79 -9.37 -14.91
CA ILE A 462 -1.60 -10.60 -14.17
C ILE A 462 -0.22 -10.65 -13.53
N ARG A 463 -0.13 -11.18 -12.32
CA ARG A 463 1.13 -11.65 -11.75
C ARG A 463 1.06 -13.16 -11.52
N TRP A 464 2.03 -13.92 -12.07
CA TRP A 464 2.10 -15.39 -12.03
C TRP A 464 3.02 -15.93 -10.93
N ASP A 465 2.56 -16.91 -10.14
CA ASP A 465 3.25 -17.56 -9.02
C ASP A 465 3.48 -18.99 -9.42
N GLY A 466 4.67 -19.30 -9.90
CA GLY A 466 4.83 -20.48 -10.73
C GLY A 466 4.26 -20.25 -12.13
N HIS A 467 5.10 -20.49 -13.11
CA HIS A 467 4.82 -20.18 -14.51
C HIS A 467 4.16 -21.39 -15.19
N PRO A 468 3.36 -21.19 -16.27
CA PRO A 468 2.84 -22.27 -17.10
C PRO A 468 3.94 -22.84 -18.02
N ILE A 469 5.10 -23.13 -17.42
CA ILE A 469 6.32 -23.61 -18.06
C ILE A 469 6.59 -25.05 -17.65
N ILE A 470 7.22 -25.77 -18.56
CA ILE A 470 7.67 -27.12 -18.31
C ILE A 470 8.93 -27.04 -17.48
N THR A 471 8.91 -27.69 -16.33
CA THR A 471 10.11 -27.89 -15.53
C THR A 471 10.45 -29.37 -15.53
N THR A 472 11.69 -29.69 -15.91
CA THR A 472 12.16 -31.07 -16.12
C THR A 472 12.71 -31.70 -14.84
N THR A 473 12.66 -30.99 -13.72
CA THR A 473 13.20 -31.42 -12.43
C THR A 473 12.14 -32.13 -11.58
N PRO A 474 12.35 -33.39 -11.16
CA PRO A 474 11.36 -34.21 -10.46
C PRO A 474 10.99 -33.78 -9.02
N THR A 475 11.33 -32.59 -8.55
CA THR A 475 11.42 -32.31 -7.10
C THR A 475 10.45 -31.25 -6.61
N MET A 476 9.26 -31.70 -6.22
CA MET A 476 8.69 -31.61 -4.85
C MET A 476 7.34 -32.35 -4.87
N PRO A 477 7.33 -33.68 -4.76
CA PRO A 477 6.09 -34.48 -4.75
C PRO A 477 5.07 -33.99 -3.71
N ASP A 478 5.56 -33.36 -2.63
CA ASP A 478 4.77 -33.01 -1.45
C ASP A 478 4.23 -31.57 -1.47
N ALA A 479 4.65 -30.72 -2.42
CA ALA A 479 4.22 -29.32 -2.47
C ALA A 479 3.01 -29.07 -3.39
N GLY A 480 2.61 -30.02 -4.25
CA GLY A 480 1.49 -29.86 -5.18
C GLY A 480 1.64 -28.74 -6.23
N ILE A 481 2.80 -28.07 -6.24
CA ILE A 481 3.21 -26.99 -7.16
C ILE A 481 4.26 -27.52 -8.16
N ALA A 482 4.66 -28.79 -8.03
CA ALA A 482 5.65 -29.41 -8.91
C ALA A 482 5.12 -29.57 -10.34
N PRO A 483 6.01 -29.55 -11.36
CA PRO A 483 5.64 -30.00 -12.68
C PRO A 483 5.08 -31.42 -12.60
N ALA A 484 3.96 -31.61 -13.28
CA ALA A 484 3.45 -32.92 -13.58
C ALA A 484 4.57 -33.84 -14.13
N ALA A 485 4.81 -34.99 -13.50
CA ALA A 485 5.84 -35.91 -13.96
C ALA A 485 5.39 -36.69 -15.20
N PHE A 486 4.08 -36.93 -15.32
CA PHE A 486 3.45 -37.68 -16.39
C PHE A 486 2.15 -36.99 -16.86
N ASP A 487 1.78 -37.21 -18.12
CA ASP A 487 0.44 -36.91 -18.62
C ASP A 487 -0.57 -38.02 -18.25
N TRP A 488 -1.83 -37.84 -18.65
CA TRP A 488 -2.90 -38.82 -18.37
C TRP A 488 -2.72 -40.17 -19.09
N GLN A 489 -1.86 -40.23 -20.10
CA GLN A 489 -1.50 -41.43 -20.87
C GLN A 489 -0.20 -42.07 -20.36
N ALA A 490 0.33 -41.59 -19.24
CA ALA A 490 1.60 -42.01 -18.64
C ALA A 490 2.84 -41.70 -19.49
N HIS A 491 2.79 -40.71 -20.37
CA HIS A 491 3.99 -40.16 -21.01
C HIS A 491 4.72 -39.24 -20.03
N PRO A 492 6.02 -39.45 -19.76
CA PRO A 492 6.76 -38.61 -18.85
C PRO A 492 7.08 -37.24 -19.46
N ILE A 493 7.20 -36.22 -18.62
CA ILE A 493 7.59 -34.85 -19.03
C ILE A 493 8.99 -34.80 -19.65
N THR A 494 9.83 -35.80 -19.37
CA THR A 494 11.16 -35.97 -19.96
C THR A 494 11.13 -36.33 -21.45
N ASP A 495 9.99 -36.76 -21.99
CA ASP A 495 9.85 -37.07 -23.43
C ASP A 495 9.69 -35.80 -24.28
N ILE A 496 9.50 -34.64 -23.65
CA ILE A 496 9.42 -33.35 -24.32
C ILE A 496 10.82 -32.95 -24.78
N LYS A 497 11.04 -32.97 -26.10
CA LYS A 497 12.35 -32.70 -26.72
C LYS A 497 12.83 -31.25 -26.56
N ASP A 498 11.90 -30.30 -26.50
CA ASP A 498 12.18 -28.86 -26.37
C ASP A 498 11.27 -28.21 -25.33
N PRO A 499 11.55 -28.42 -24.03
CA PRO A 499 10.73 -27.88 -22.94
C PRO A 499 10.79 -26.34 -22.86
N ASP A 500 11.92 -25.73 -23.25
CA ASP A 500 12.11 -24.28 -23.31
C ASP A 500 11.21 -23.66 -24.39
N GLY A 501 11.26 -24.20 -25.62
CA GLY A 501 10.43 -23.76 -26.74
C GLY A 501 8.92 -23.93 -26.49
N LEU A 502 8.50 -25.02 -25.84
CA LEU A 502 7.09 -25.22 -25.50
C LEU A 502 6.63 -24.30 -24.37
N SER A 503 7.47 -24.07 -23.35
CA SER A 503 7.21 -23.07 -22.31
C SER A 503 7.05 -21.66 -22.91
N ALA A 504 7.92 -21.32 -23.85
CA ALA A 504 7.86 -20.09 -24.60
C ALA A 504 6.54 -19.95 -25.40
N GLU A 505 6.14 -21.01 -26.10
CA GLU A 505 4.88 -21.07 -26.84
C GLU A 505 3.66 -20.86 -25.92
N ASN A 506 3.66 -21.47 -24.73
CA ASN A 506 2.56 -21.35 -23.77
C ASN A 506 2.34 -19.89 -23.33
N ILE A 507 3.41 -19.20 -22.95
CA ILE A 507 3.34 -17.80 -22.51
C ILE A 507 2.87 -16.92 -23.66
N ASP A 508 3.44 -17.10 -24.86
CA ASP A 508 3.06 -16.34 -26.05
C ASP A 508 1.58 -16.57 -26.41
N ARG A 509 1.09 -17.80 -26.33
CA ARG A 509 -0.34 -18.14 -26.54
C ARG A 509 -1.25 -17.38 -25.58
N ILE A 510 -0.97 -17.45 -24.27
CA ILE A 510 -1.74 -16.75 -23.24
C ILE A 510 -1.69 -15.23 -23.50
N ASN A 511 -0.49 -14.67 -23.68
CA ASN A 511 -0.29 -13.23 -23.85
C ASN A 511 -1.00 -12.72 -25.10
N ARG A 512 -0.85 -13.39 -26.25
CA ARG A 512 -1.55 -13.00 -27.48
C ARG A 512 -3.06 -13.03 -27.31
N ARG A 513 -3.58 -14.04 -26.62
CA ARG A 513 -5.02 -14.15 -26.40
C ARG A 513 -5.57 -13.02 -25.52
N ILE A 514 -4.85 -12.69 -24.45
CA ILE A 514 -5.20 -11.61 -23.53
C ILE A 514 -5.03 -10.24 -24.20
N LEU A 515 -3.88 -9.98 -24.83
CA LEU A 515 -3.59 -8.69 -25.50
C LEU A 515 -4.56 -8.39 -26.65
N LYS A 516 -5.11 -9.42 -27.29
CA LYS A 516 -6.20 -9.26 -28.26
C LYS A 516 -7.47 -8.67 -27.62
N ALA A 517 -7.77 -9.02 -26.37
CA ALA A 517 -8.91 -8.47 -25.62
C ALA A 517 -8.53 -7.16 -24.90
N PHE A 518 -7.30 -7.03 -24.44
CA PHE A 518 -6.79 -5.95 -23.60
C PHE A 518 -5.40 -5.50 -24.07
N PRO A 519 -5.30 -4.58 -25.04
CA PRO A 519 -4.01 -4.20 -25.65
C PRO A 519 -2.98 -3.62 -24.67
N ASN A 520 -3.42 -3.13 -23.51
CA ASN A 520 -2.56 -2.52 -22.49
C ASN A 520 -2.40 -3.41 -21.24
N TYR A 521 -2.71 -4.70 -21.35
CA TYR A 521 -2.58 -5.63 -20.24
C TYR A 521 -1.13 -5.80 -19.82
N ILE A 522 -0.86 -5.80 -18.51
CA ILE A 522 0.49 -5.93 -17.98
C ILE A 522 0.76 -7.33 -17.43
N PHE A 523 2.01 -7.77 -17.56
CA PHE A 523 2.43 -9.12 -17.18
C PHE A 523 3.54 -9.04 -16.13
N GLY A 524 3.31 -9.70 -15.00
CA GLY A 524 4.27 -9.89 -13.92
C GLY A 524 4.44 -11.37 -13.61
N TYR A 525 5.59 -11.71 -13.04
CA TYR A 525 5.99 -13.08 -12.78
C TYR A 525 6.81 -13.17 -11.50
N ASN A 526 6.62 -14.26 -10.77
CA ASN A 526 7.41 -14.57 -9.59
C ASN A 526 8.77 -15.15 -9.97
N TRP A 527 9.79 -14.76 -9.23
CA TRP A 527 11.15 -15.24 -9.35
C TRP A 527 11.68 -15.56 -7.96
N ALA A 528 12.29 -16.74 -7.78
CA ALA A 528 12.87 -17.14 -6.50
C ALA A 528 14.18 -17.92 -6.74
N PRO A 529 15.31 -17.20 -6.89
CA PRO A 529 16.64 -17.77 -7.13
C PRO A 529 17.16 -18.76 -6.06
N GLU A 530 16.61 -18.80 -4.84
CA GLU A 530 17.07 -19.60 -3.68
C GLU A 530 16.20 -20.79 -3.34
N TYR A 531 14.89 -20.75 -3.64
CA TYR A 531 14.19 -22.00 -4.00
C TYR A 531 14.96 -22.72 -5.10
N SER A 532 15.70 -21.96 -5.90
CA SER A 532 16.55 -22.45 -6.97
C SER A 532 18.04 -22.61 -6.70
N GLY A 533 18.53 -22.25 -5.52
CA GLY A 533 19.93 -22.35 -5.11
C GLY A 533 20.44 -23.78 -4.94
N VAL A 534 19.54 -24.77 -4.99
CA VAL A 534 19.89 -26.19 -4.97
C VAL A 534 19.61 -26.89 -6.31
N VAL A 535 18.80 -26.31 -7.22
CA VAL A 535 18.28 -27.07 -8.40
C VAL A 535 17.99 -26.27 -9.71
N TRP A 536 18.01 -24.92 -9.79
CA TRP A 536 17.34 -24.24 -10.95
C TRP A 536 17.98 -23.03 -11.69
N PRO A 537 19.31 -22.84 -11.80
CA PRO A 537 19.88 -21.82 -12.71
C PRO A 537 19.55 -22.05 -14.21
N GLU A 538 19.16 -23.27 -14.60
CA GLU A 538 18.95 -23.68 -16.00
C GLU A 538 17.50 -23.56 -16.49
N LEU A 539 16.57 -23.10 -15.64
CA LEU A 539 15.12 -23.21 -15.87
C LEU A 539 14.39 -21.89 -16.17
N MET A 540 15.09 -20.77 -16.32
CA MET A 540 14.51 -19.70 -17.14
C MET A 540 14.50 -20.21 -18.57
N PRO A 541 13.34 -20.22 -19.26
CA PRO A 541 13.33 -20.37 -20.70
C PRO A 541 14.37 -19.40 -21.27
N LYS A 542 15.34 -19.87 -22.07
CA LYS A 542 16.35 -18.95 -22.64
C LYS A 542 15.67 -17.86 -23.45
N LEU A 543 14.47 -18.18 -23.94
CA LEU A 543 13.59 -17.31 -24.69
C LEU A 543 12.71 -16.42 -23.80
N TRP A 544 12.65 -16.60 -22.47
CA TRP A 544 11.75 -15.87 -21.57
C TRP A 544 11.82 -14.36 -21.76
N LYS A 545 13.03 -13.79 -21.72
CA LYS A 545 13.27 -12.35 -21.90
C LYS A 545 12.81 -11.84 -23.27
N SER A 546 12.77 -12.71 -24.29
CA SER A 546 12.33 -12.35 -25.63
C SER A 546 10.81 -12.37 -25.82
N ILE A 547 10.06 -13.04 -24.93
CA ILE A 547 8.62 -13.27 -25.07
C ILE A 547 7.80 -12.29 -24.23
N VAL A 548 8.39 -11.81 -23.14
CA VAL A 548 7.78 -10.83 -22.24
C VAL A 548 8.69 -9.63 -22.03
N PRO A 549 8.86 -8.79 -23.06
CA PRO A 549 9.53 -7.50 -22.88
C PRO A 549 8.74 -6.67 -21.87
N ASP A 550 9.46 -5.92 -21.02
CA ASP A 550 8.87 -5.05 -19.99
C ASP A 550 8.01 -5.76 -18.92
N CYS A 551 8.20 -7.05 -18.66
CA CYS A 551 7.54 -7.72 -17.54
C CYS A 551 8.15 -7.37 -16.18
N TYR A 552 7.31 -7.44 -15.14
CA TYR A 552 7.76 -7.38 -13.77
C TYR A 552 8.24 -8.75 -13.30
N LEU A 553 9.43 -8.80 -12.71
CA LEU A 553 9.96 -9.98 -12.03
C LEU A 553 10.00 -9.67 -10.54
N LEU A 554 9.14 -10.33 -9.77
CA LEU A 554 9.18 -10.27 -8.30
C LEU A 554 10.23 -11.25 -7.81
N ASP A 555 11.35 -10.78 -7.29
CA ASP A 555 12.32 -11.66 -6.62
C ASP A 555 11.93 -11.86 -5.14
N GLU A 556 11.36 -13.02 -4.81
CA GLU A 556 10.94 -13.34 -3.43
C GLU A 556 12.11 -13.47 -2.45
N ASP A 557 13.31 -13.73 -2.93
CA ASP A 557 14.47 -13.89 -2.06
C ASP A 557 15.05 -12.55 -1.65
N LEU A 558 14.86 -11.50 -2.45
CA LEU A 558 15.12 -10.13 -2.00
C LEU A 558 14.20 -9.73 -0.84
N ASN A 559 12.97 -10.25 -0.78
CA ASN A 559 12.04 -10.00 0.34
C ASN A 559 12.53 -10.64 1.65
N THR A 560 13.19 -11.79 1.59
CA THR A 560 13.72 -12.46 2.80
C THR A 560 15.06 -11.87 3.25
N ARG A 561 15.89 -11.41 2.30
CA ARG A 561 17.22 -10.83 2.56
C ARG A 561 17.24 -9.33 2.82
N GLY A 562 16.13 -8.63 2.57
CA GLY A 562 15.91 -7.23 2.94
C GLY A 562 15.80 -6.97 4.45
N GLN A 563 15.88 -8.01 5.30
CA GLN A 563 16.18 -7.82 6.72
C GLN A 563 17.61 -7.31 6.85
N GLU A 564 17.77 -6.00 7.06
CA GLU A 564 19.04 -5.30 7.24
C GLU A 564 20.01 -6.09 8.14
N GLY A 565 21.10 -6.61 7.54
CA GLY A 565 22.18 -7.27 8.29
C GLY A 565 22.88 -8.43 7.58
N THR A 566 22.33 -9.02 6.52
CA THR A 566 22.90 -10.22 5.88
C THR A 566 23.20 -10.09 4.38
N THR A 567 23.04 -8.92 3.77
CA THR A 567 23.40 -8.71 2.36
C THR A 567 24.92 -8.76 2.18
N ASP A 568 25.43 -9.95 1.92
CA ASP A 568 26.70 -10.14 1.23
C ASP A 568 26.61 -9.40 -0.11
N ARG A 569 27.47 -8.41 -0.30
CA ARG A 569 27.49 -7.50 -1.45
C ARG A 569 27.82 -8.20 -2.79
N THR A 570 28.07 -9.50 -2.77
CA THR A 570 28.49 -10.26 -3.94
C THR A 570 27.36 -10.63 -4.90
N THR A 571 26.09 -10.65 -4.46
CA THR A 571 24.95 -11.09 -5.29
C THR A 571 24.38 -10.04 -6.24
N LEU A 572 24.67 -8.75 -6.04
CA LEU A 572 24.15 -7.64 -6.88
C LEU A 572 24.95 -7.40 -8.19
N ARG A 573 25.78 -8.36 -8.62
CA ARG A 573 26.64 -8.25 -9.81
C ARG A 573 26.32 -9.24 -10.95
N ALA A 574 25.19 -9.94 -10.92
CA ALA A 574 24.78 -10.87 -11.98
C ALA A 574 23.64 -10.30 -12.85
#